data_AF-A0A2U1CHB6-F1
#
_entry.id   AF-A0A2U1CHB6-F1
#
_cell.length_a   1.000
_cell.length_b   1.000
_cell.length_c   1.000
_cell.angle_alpha   90.00
_cell.angle_beta   90.00
_cell.angle_gamma   90.00
#
_symmetry.space_group_name_H-M   'P 1'
#
loop_
_entity.id
_entity.type
_entity.pdbx_description
1 polymer ?
#
loop_
_entity_poly.entity_id
_entity_poly.type
_entity_poly.pdbx_seq_one_letter_code
_entity_poly.pdbx_strand_id
1 'polypeptide(L)'
;MGIQDTDRTLPSNRMVFELRRDQERYQQFQQDIEASMQHFGLTEPERQAWRNMDIAGLARMGVHPYFLPQISRLFKGGGYNHNTSDAARLYAEKMGIQQEDN
;
A
#
# COMPACT_ATOMS: atom_id res chain seq x y z
N MET A 1 12.74 -15.59 9.68
CA MET A 1 12.40 -14.17 9.94
C MET A 1 11.25 -14.15 10.94
N GLY A 2 11.51 -13.72 12.18
CA GLY A 2 10.50 -13.58 13.24
C GLY A 2 10.26 -12.10 13.55
N ILE A 3 9.19 -11.80 14.31
CA ILE A 3 8.83 -10.44 14.74
C ILE A 3 9.98 -9.74 15.51
N GLN A 4 10.90 -10.53 16.08
CA GLN A 4 12.09 -10.04 16.81
C GLN A 4 13.09 -9.27 15.94
N ASP A 5 13.09 -9.47 14.62
CA ASP A 5 14.00 -8.80 13.67
C ASP A 5 13.34 -7.57 13.02
N THR A 6 12.12 -7.22 13.43
CA THR A 6 11.41 -6.07 12.87
C THR A 6 11.92 -4.77 13.45
N ASP A 7 12.38 -3.88 12.59
CA ASP A 7 12.65 -2.50 12.96
C ASP A 7 11.33 -1.70 12.93
N ARG A 8 10.76 -1.42 14.09
CA ARG A 8 9.51 -0.67 14.22
C ARG A 8 9.63 0.80 13.82
N THR A 9 10.85 1.32 13.71
CA THR A 9 11.12 2.72 13.35
C THR A 9 11.31 2.91 11.84
N LEU A 10 11.38 1.80 11.08
CA LEU A 10 11.65 1.83 9.65
C LEU A 10 10.55 2.60 8.88
N PRO A 11 10.90 3.63 8.09
CA PRO A 11 9.96 4.43 7.31
C PRO A 11 9.04 3.59 6.40
N SER A 12 9.55 2.51 5.80
CA SER A 12 8.74 1.63 4.95
C SER A 12 7.56 0.99 5.69
N ASN A 13 7.68 0.70 6.99
CA ASN A 13 6.57 0.17 7.78
C ASN A 13 5.43 1.19 7.92
N ARG A 14 5.78 2.46 8.17
CA ARG A 14 4.82 3.56 8.26
C ARG A 14 4.17 3.83 6.91
N MET A 15 4.97 3.83 5.84
CA MET A 15 4.47 4.03 4.47
C MET A 15 3.41 2.98 4.12
N VAL A 16 3.68 1.68 4.31
CA VAL A 16 2.69 0.62 4.03
C VAL A 16 1.42 0.79 4.86
N PHE A 17 1.55 1.14 6.13
CA PHE A 17 0.41 1.35 7.01
C PHE A 17 -0.50 2.48 6.51
N GLU A 18 0.08 3.63 6.16
CA GLU A 18 -0.66 4.81 5.68
C GLU A 18 -1.28 4.57 4.30
N LEU A 19 -0.53 3.99 3.35
CA LEU A 19 -1.02 3.69 2.00
C LEU A 19 -2.21 2.72 2.01
N ARG A 20 -2.35 1.87 3.03
CA ARG A 20 -3.49 0.97 3.16
C ARG A 20 -4.73 1.62 3.76
N ARG A 21 -4.55 2.71 4.50
CA ARG A 21 -5.62 3.39 5.22
C ARG A 21 -6.16 4.59 4.44
N ASP A 22 -5.32 5.20 3.62
CA ASP A 22 -5.62 6.42 2.90
C ASP A 22 -5.56 6.17 1.39
N GLN A 23 -6.73 6.25 0.76
CA GLN A 23 -6.88 5.99 -0.67
C GLN A 23 -6.22 7.10 -1.53
N GLU A 24 -6.19 8.34 -1.06
CA GLU A 24 -5.55 9.45 -1.77
C GLU A 24 -4.04 9.23 -1.79
N ARG A 25 -3.45 8.85 -0.65
CA ARG A 25 -2.02 8.50 -0.57
C ARG A 25 -1.68 7.28 -1.42
N TYR A 26 -2.57 6.28 -1.46
CA TYR A 26 -2.40 5.14 -2.36
C TYR A 26 -2.40 5.57 -3.83
N GLN A 27 -3.31 6.45 -4.24
CA GLN A 27 -3.35 6.98 -5.60
C GLN A 27 -2.08 7.78 -5.93
N GLN A 28 -1.61 8.62 -5.00
CA GLN A 28 -0.34 9.33 -5.18
C GLN A 28 0.84 8.37 -5.31
N PHE A 29 0.88 7.30 -4.53
CA PHE A 29 1.91 6.25 -4.66
C PHE A 29 1.87 5.55 -6.01
N GLN A 30 0.68 5.30 -6.58
CA GLN A 30 0.56 4.70 -7.92
C GLN A 30 0.99 5.66 -9.03
N GLN A 31 0.77 6.96 -8.85
CA GLN A 31 1.17 7.99 -9.82
C GLN A 31 2.67 8.29 -9.74
N ASP A 32 3.19 8.43 -8.52
CA ASP A 32 4.57 8.78 -8.22
C ASP A 32 5.06 8.10 -6.93
N ILE A 33 5.65 6.91 -7.13
CA ILE A 33 6.28 6.16 -6.05
C ILE A 33 7.47 6.92 -5.46
N GLU A 34 8.24 7.67 -6.26
CA GLU A 34 9.43 8.39 -5.81
C GLU A 34 9.07 9.51 -4.84
N ALA A 35 8.08 10.32 -5.20
CA ALA A 35 7.55 11.37 -4.33
C ALA A 35 7.01 10.79 -3.02
N SER A 36 6.34 9.64 -3.08
CA SER A 36 5.82 8.95 -1.90
C SER A 36 6.95 8.48 -0.99
N MET A 37 7.98 7.82 -1.55
CA MET A 37 9.13 7.38 -0.77
C MET A 37 9.90 8.55 -0.15
N GLN A 38 10.03 9.67 -0.87
CA GLN A 38 10.63 10.88 -0.34
C GLN A 38 9.79 11.49 0.80
N HIS A 39 8.46 11.55 0.65
CA HIS A 39 7.54 12.07 1.66
C HIS A 39 7.66 11.32 2.99
N PHE A 40 7.78 10.00 2.93
CA PHE A 40 7.96 9.16 4.13
C PHE A 40 9.40 9.14 4.65
N GLY A 41 10.35 9.76 3.94
CA GLY A 41 11.75 9.84 4.36
C GLY A 41 12.50 8.52 4.25
N LEU A 42 12.16 7.69 3.27
CA LEU A 42 12.84 6.41 3.06
C LEU A 42 14.31 6.64 2.72
N THR A 43 15.16 5.83 3.35
CA THR A 43 16.59 5.80 3.04
C THR A 43 16.81 5.31 1.60
N GLU A 44 17.96 5.61 0.99
CA GLU A 44 18.27 5.11 -0.36
C GLU A 44 18.20 3.56 -0.49
N PRO A 45 18.70 2.75 0.46
CA PRO A 45 18.54 1.29 0.36
C PRO A 45 17.06 0.85 0.41
N GLU A 46 16.21 1.51 1.22
CA GLU A 46 14.77 1.26 1.18
C GLU A 46 14.20 1.61 -0.19
N ARG A 47 14.51 2.80 -0.72
CA ARG A 47 14.04 3.26 -2.03
C ARG A 47 14.41 2.30 -3.15
N GLN A 48 15.66 1.83 -3.17
CA GLN A 48 16.12 0.82 -4.13
C GLN A 48 15.32 -0.48 -4.01
N ALA A 49 15.06 -0.97 -2.80
CA ALA A 49 14.27 -2.18 -2.60
C ALA A 49 12.81 -2.00 -3.06
N TRP A 50 12.20 -0.83 -2.83
CA TRP A 50 10.86 -0.51 -3.33
C TRP A 50 10.82 -0.43 -4.87
N ARG A 51 11.76 0.25 -5.52
CA ARG A 51 11.87 0.32 -6.98
C ARG A 51 11.99 -1.07 -7.62
N ASN A 52 12.82 -1.93 -7.03
CA ASN A 52 13.07 -3.28 -7.54
C ASN A 52 12.00 -4.30 -7.10
N MET A 53 11.01 -3.88 -6.31
CA MET A 53 10.07 -4.79 -5.63
C MET A 53 10.79 -5.91 -4.87
N ASP A 54 11.95 -5.62 -4.26
CA ASP A 54 12.76 -6.56 -3.51
C ASP A 54 12.18 -6.77 -2.10
N ILE A 55 11.11 -7.57 -2.05
CA ILE A 55 10.43 -7.91 -0.80
C ILE A 55 11.36 -8.66 0.16
N ALA A 56 12.27 -9.48 -0.36
CA ALA A 56 13.25 -10.18 0.45
C ALA A 56 14.26 -9.20 1.06
N GLY A 57 14.69 -8.20 0.30
CA GLY A 57 15.51 -7.08 0.78
C GLY A 57 14.79 -6.28 1.87
N LEU A 58 13.53 -5.91 1.63
CA LEU A 58 12.69 -5.22 2.63
C LEU A 58 12.55 -6.03 3.92
N ALA A 59 12.35 -7.34 3.81
CA ALA A 59 12.28 -8.24 4.96
C ALA A 59 13.61 -8.30 5.74
N ARG A 60 14.75 -8.33 5.04
CA ARG A 60 16.10 -8.29 5.65
C ARG A 60 16.42 -6.94 6.29
N MET A 61 15.83 -5.86 5.79
CA MET A 61 15.96 -4.52 6.37
C MET A 61 15.09 -4.33 7.62
N GLY A 62 14.23 -5.30 7.97
CA GLY A 62 13.40 -5.23 9.16
C GLY A 62 11.97 -4.73 8.92
N VAL A 63 11.48 -4.74 7.66
CA VAL A 63 10.05 -4.55 7.40
C VAL A 63 9.25 -5.64 8.08
N HIS A 64 8.17 -5.25 8.77
CA HIS A 64 7.36 -6.18 9.53
C HIS A 64 6.77 -7.27 8.61
N PRO A 65 6.84 -8.57 8.98
CA PRO A 65 6.37 -9.68 8.12
C PRO A 65 4.92 -9.55 7.65
N TYR A 66 4.05 -8.95 8.46
CA TYR A 66 2.66 -8.62 8.11
C TYR A 66 2.53 -7.68 6.90
N PHE A 67 3.48 -6.74 6.72
CA PHE A 67 3.46 -5.76 5.64
C PHE A 67 4.03 -6.31 4.32
N LEU A 68 4.94 -7.28 4.37
CA LEU A 68 5.55 -7.89 3.17
C LEU A 68 4.53 -8.38 2.11
N PRO A 69 3.50 -9.19 2.45
CA PRO A 69 2.49 -9.60 1.46
C PRO A 69 1.60 -8.43 1.01
N GLN A 70 1.53 -7.35 1.78
CA GLN A 70 0.73 -6.18 1.43
C GLN A 70 1.47 -5.29 0.44
N ILE A 71 2.79 -5.18 0.56
CA ILE A 71 3.64 -4.51 -0.43
C ILE A 71 3.41 -5.12 -1.81
N SER A 72 3.37 -6.45 -1.93
CA SER A 72 3.02 -7.11 -3.19
C SER A 72 1.67 -6.68 -3.78
N ARG A 73 0.67 -6.45 -2.92
CA ARG A 73 -0.68 -6.03 -3.32
C ARG A 73 -0.72 -4.57 -3.76
N LEU A 74 0.15 -3.71 -3.20
CA LEU A 74 0.31 -2.32 -3.65
C LEU A 74 0.81 -2.26 -5.10
N PHE A 75 1.72 -3.17 -5.51
CA PHE A 75 2.27 -3.20 -6.88
C PHE A 75 1.41 -3.97 -7.90
N LYS A 76 0.83 -5.11 -7.52
CA LYS A 76 0.01 -5.93 -8.44
C LYS A 76 -1.42 -5.42 -8.62
N GLY A 77 -1.75 -4.31 -7.98
CA GLY A 77 -2.95 -3.56 -8.26
C GLY A 77 -4.00 -3.64 -7.17
N GLY A 78 -4.25 -2.48 -6.57
CA GLY A 78 -5.60 -1.92 -6.45
C GLY A 78 -6.35 -1.74 -7.79
N GLY A 79 -5.94 -2.42 -8.89
CA GLY A 79 -6.74 -2.62 -10.10
C GLY A 79 -7.93 -3.57 -9.89
N TYR A 80 -8.02 -4.23 -8.74
CA TYR A 80 -9.26 -4.84 -8.23
C TYR A 80 -9.96 -4.01 -7.14
N ASN A 81 -9.49 -2.78 -6.88
CA ASN A 81 -10.28 -1.79 -6.15
C ASN A 81 -10.92 -0.81 -7.14
N HIS A 82 -11.48 -1.36 -8.20
CA HIS A 82 -12.70 -0.80 -8.70
C HIS A 82 -13.71 -0.90 -7.54
N ASN A 83 -14.18 0.24 -7.05
CA ASN A 83 -15.46 0.35 -6.34
C ASN A 83 -16.66 0.00 -7.27
N THR A 84 -16.45 -0.95 -8.19
CA THR A 84 -17.41 -1.66 -9.03
C THR A 84 -17.24 -3.17 -8.83
N SER A 85 -16.78 -3.61 -7.65
CA SER A 85 -16.91 -5.01 -7.26
C SER A 85 -18.40 -5.34 -7.14
N ASP A 86 -18.81 -6.54 -7.57
CA ASP A 86 -20.20 -7.02 -7.49
C ASP A 86 -20.79 -6.83 -6.06
N ALA A 87 -19.94 -6.97 -5.04
CA ALA A 87 -20.27 -6.70 -3.64
C ALA A 87 -20.59 -5.22 -3.32
N ALA A 88 -19.91 -4.26 -3.95
CA ALA A 88 -20.17 -2.83 -3.77
C ALA A 88 -21.47 -2.41 -4.48
N ARG A 89 -21.76 -3.00 -5.65
CA ARG A 89 -23.02 -2.81 -6.38
C ARG A 89 -24.20 -3.41 -5.63
N LEU A 90 -24.05 -4.62 -5.09
CA LEU A 90 -25.07 -5.27 -4.27
C LEU A 90 -25.35 -4.49 -2.98
N TYR A 91 -24.32 -3.94 -2.33
CA TYR A 91 -24.49 -3.08 -1.16
C TYR A 91 -25.26 -1.80 -1.49
N ALA A 92 -24.88 -1.09 -2.57
CA ALA A 92 -25.59 0.11 -3.02
C ALA A 92 -27.05 -0.17 -3.42
N GLU A 93 -27.30 -1.29 -4.11
CA GLU A 93 -28.64 -1.74 -4.49
C GLU A 93 -29.51 -2.08 -3.27
N LYS A 94 -28.94 -2.77 -2.26
CA LYS A 94 -29.67 -3.11 -1.03
C LYS A 94 -29.88 -1.91 -0.10
N MET A 95 -29.01 -0.89 -0.18
CA MET A 95 -29.10 0.33 0.63
C MET A 95 -29.86 1.47 -0.06
N GLY A 96 -30.31 1.29 -1.31
CA GLY A 96 -31.15 2.26 -2.02
C GLY A 96 -30.46 3.58 -2.38
N ILE A 97 -29.13 3.58 -2.48
CA ILE A 97 -28.36 4.80 -2.80
C ILE A 97 -28.42 5.01 -4.31
N GLN A 98 -29.41 5.76 -4.79
CA GLN A 98 -29.46 6.25 -6.16
C GLN A 98 -28.39 7.34 -6.32
N GLN A 99 -27.39 7.09 -7.19
CA GLN A 99 -26.53 8.16 -7.68
C GLN A 99 -27.36 8.95 -8.70
N GLU A 100 -27.86 10.11 -8.29
CA GLU A 100 -28.42 11.12 -9.19
C GLU A 100 -27.25 11.84 -9.88
N ASP A 101 -27.01 11.48 -11.13
CA ASP A 101 -26.08 12.16 -12.03
C ASP A 101 -26.79 13.40 -12.60
N ASN A 102 -26.20 14.59 -12.43
CA ASN A 102 -26.56 15.83 -13.12
C ASN A 102 -25.30 16.35 -13.83
#